data_AF-A0A453PSH6-F1
#
_entry.id   AF-A0A453PSH6-F1
#
_cell.length_a   1.000
_cell.length_b   1.000
_cell.length_c   1.000
_cell.angle_alpha   90.00
_cell.angle_beta   90.00
_cell.angle_gamma   90.00
#
_symmetry.space_group_name_H-M   'P 1'
#
loop_
_entity.id
_entity.type
_entity.pdbx_description
1 polymer ?
#
loop_
_entity_poly.entity_id
_entity_poly.type
_entity_poly.pdbx_seq_one_letter_code
_entity_poly.pdbx_strand_id
1 'polypeptide(L)'
;MSKLEQAAQGAGVTILCEMGLDPGIDHMLSMKMIDEAHALNGKIKAFTSFCGGLPSPAAANNPLAYKFSWSPAGAIRAGRNPAVYKFLGEIIDVDGSKLYESAKRLRLPELPAFALEHLPNRNSLMYGDLYGISKEASTVYRSTLRYEGFSEIMAILAKIGFFDAENHPLLQETDRPTYRIFLNDLLDVNNVSTSNTKVNGEETGGHDDELISRLMMLGHCKEKELAVKILKTIKFLGLHEETQIPKDCSSAFTVICQRMEQRMAYGHNEQDMVLLHHEVEVEYPDGRPTEKHQATLLEFGKTENGRPTTAMALTVGVPAAIGALLLLQNKVQRKGVIRPLEPEIYIPALEILEASGIKLIERVET
;
A
#
# COMPACT_ATOMS: atom_id res chain seq x y z
N MET A 1 22.11 2.65 -0.65
CA MET A 1 22.78 3.95 -0.84
C MET A 1 23.62 4.38 0.35
N SER A 2 23.18 4.20 1.60
CA SER A 2 23.92 4.63 2.81
C SER A 2 25.40 4.24 2.89
N LYS A 3 25.79 3.07 2.37
CA LYS A 3 27.21 2.63 2.30
C LYS A 3 28.12 3.55 1.46
N LEU A 4 27.55 4.45 0.65
CA LEU A 4 28.27 5.40 -0.19
C LEU A 4 28.49 6.77 0.48
N GLU A 5 28.03 6.97 1.72
CA GLU A 5 28.12 8.26 2.43
C GLU A 5 29.52 8.87 2.38
N GLN A 6 30.52 8.13 2.88
CA GLN A 6 31.90 8.61 2.97
C GLN A 6 32.52 8.84 1.58
N ALA A 7 32.20 7.99 0.61
CA ALA A 7 32.69 8.14 -0.76
C ALA A 7 32.12 9.40 -1.44
N ALA A 8 30.83 9.67 -1.24
CA ALA A 8 30.18 10.86 -1.76
C ALA A 8 30.72 12.14 -1.09
N GLN A 9 30.92 12.12 0.22
CA GLN A 9 31.56 13.22 0.96
C GLN A 9 32.99 13.47 0.46
N GLY A 10 33.81 12.42 0.31
CA GLY A 10 35.18 12.53 -0.18
C GLY A 10 35.28 13.06 -1.62
N ALA A 11 34.28 12.76 -2.46
CA ALA A 11 34.17 13.31 -3.81
C ALA A 11 33.53 14.71 -3.87
N GLY A 12 33.09 15.26 -2.74
CA GLY A 12 32.42 16.57 -2.68
C GLY A 12 31.04 16.60 -3.34
N VAL A 13 30.39 15.45 -3.52
CA VAL A 13 29.09 15.32 -4.20
C VAL A 13 27.95 15.08 -3.22
N THR A 14 26.75 15.50 -3.62
CA THR A 14 25.51 15.26 -2.89
C THR A 14 24.67 14.25 -3.65
N ILE A 15 24.21 13.21 -2.95
CA ILE A 15 23.28 12.20 -3.46
C ILE A 15 21.97 12.36 -2.67
N LEU A 16 21.06 13.16 -3.18
CA LEU A 16 19.73 13.35 -2.59
C LEU A 16 18.83 12.18 -3.00
N CYS A 17 18.50 11.34 -2.03
CA CYS A 17 17.58 10.21 -2.18
C CYS A 17 16.18 10.56 -1.68
N GLU A 18 15.23 9.65 -1.91
CA GLU A 18 13.91 9.70 -1.27
C GLU A 18 13.15 11.01 -1.56
N MET A 19 13.23 11.50 -2.81
CA MET A 19 12.46 12.64 -3.34
C MET A 19 11.32 12.15 -4.24
N GLY A 20 10.43 11.30 -3.72
CA GLY A 20 9.22 10.84 -4.39
C GLY A 20 7.95 11.20 -3.62
N LEU A 21 6.98 10.29 -3.58
CA LEU A 21 5.77 10.41 -2.76
C LEU A 21 5.99 9.82 -1.36
N ASP A 22 6.24 8.52 -1.31
CA ASP A 22 6.49 7.69 -0.12
C ASP A 22 7.53 6.63 -0.50
N PRO A 23 8.84 6.89 -0.29
CA PRO A 23 9.40 8.01 0.48
C PRO A 23 9.64 9.31 -0.33
N GLY A 24 9.29 10.46 0.26
CA GLY A 24 9.54 11.83 -0.21
C GLY A 24 8.61 12.86 0.40
N ILE A 25 7.46 13.14 -0.22
CA ILE A 25 6.47 14.09 0.32
C ILE A 25 6.09 13.72 1.76
N ASP A 26 5.97 12.43 2.07
CA ASP A 26 5.70 11.96 3.43
C ASP A 26 6.77 12.41 4.45
N HIS A 27 8.06 12.33 4.09
CA HIS A 27 9.16 12.80 4.92
C HIS A 27 9.08 14.31 5.15
N MET A 28 8.89 15.07 4.06
CA MET A 28 8.86 16.52 4.09
C MET A 28 7.72 17.05 4.96
N LEU A 29 6.52 16.47 4.83
CA LEU A 29 5.37 16.81 5.66
C LEU A 29 5.57 16.41 7.12
N SER A 30 6.11 15.20 7.36
CA SER A 30 6.39 14.71 8.71
C SER A 30 7.33 15.66 9.45
N MET A 31 8.46 15.98 8.83
CA MET A 31 9.48 16.84 9.45
C MET A 31 8.98 18.27 9.64
N LYS A 32 8.22 18.83 8.70
CA LYS A 32 7.61 20.16 8.87
C LYS A 32 6.77 20.22 10.15
N MET A 33 5.82 19.30 10.34
CA MET A 33 4.94 19.32 11.52
C MET A 33 5.71 19.06 12.82
N ILE A 34 6.69 18.14 12.79
CA ILE A 34 7.50 17.80 13.97
C ILE A 34 8.37 18.99 14.39
N ASP A 35 9.06 19.61 13.44
CA ASP A 35 9.95 20.75 13.71
C ASP A 35 9.15 21.98 14.16
N GLU A 36 7.97 22.23 13.60
CA GLU A 36 7.06 23.30 14.04
C GLU A 36 6.59 23.09 15.49
N ALA A 37 6.22 21.86 15.87
CA ALA A 37 5.85 21.52 17.23
C ALA A 37 7.04 21.66 18.20
N HIS A 38 8.21 21.13 17.83
CA HIS A 38 9.43 21.21 18.65
C HIS A 38 9.93 22.65 18.83
N ALA A 39 9.80 23.51 17.81
CA ALA A 39 10.14 24.93 17.90
C ALA A 39 9.33 25.67 18.97
N LEU A 40 8.13 25.17 19.28
CA LEU A 40 7.25 25.67 20.33
C LEU A 40 7.37 24.87 21.64
N ASN A 41 8.42 24.06 21.78
CA ASN A 41 8.68 23.14 22.90
C ASN A 41 7.59 22.06 23.09
N GLY A 42 6.80 21.77 22.06
CA GLY A 42 5.87 20.65 22.04
C GLY A 42 6.61 19.31 22.03
N LYS A 43 5.96 18.27 22.56
CA LYS A 43 6.42 16.87 22.50
C LYS A 43 5.49 16.06 21.64
N ILE A 44 6.04 15.26 20.73
CA ILE A 44 5.26 14.37 19.87
C ILE A 44 4.85 13.13 20.69
N LYS A 45 3.55 12.96 20.90
CA LYS A 45 2.96 11.82 21.60
C LYS A 45 2.67 10.66 20.66
N ALA A 46 2.14 10.97 19.49
CA ALA A 46 1.81 9.98 18.48
C ALA A 46 2.14 10.53 17.09
N PHE A 47 2.74 9.69 16.26
CA PHE A 47 2.93 9.93 14.84
C PHE A 47 2.28 8.79 14.05
N THR A 48 1.34 9.14 13.19
CA THR A 48 0.69 8.22 12.27
C THR A 48 0.74 8.73 10.84
N SER A 49 1.09 7.86 9.89
CA SER A 49 1.19 8.17 8.47
C SER A 49 0.51 7.09 7.62
N PHE A 50 -0.39 7.53 6.77
CA PHE A 50 -1.15 6.68 5.85
C PHE A 50 -0.89 7.12 4.41
N CYS A 51 -0.50 6.20 3.53
CA CYS A 51 -0.31 6.51 2.11
C CYS A 51 -0.93 5.43 1.20
N GLY A 52 -1.60 5.81 0.13
CA GLY A 52 -2.04 4.88 -0.91
C GLY A 52 -2.19 5.51 -2.28
N GLY A 53 -1.63 4.84 -3.29
CA GLY A 53 -2.02 5.00 -4.69
C GLY A 53 -3.16 4.04 -5.00
N LEU A 54 -4.32 4.60 -5.32
CA LEU A 54 -5.61 3.92 -5.50
C LEU A 54 -6.25 4.36 -6.81
N PRO A 55 -7.23 3.63 -7.35
CA PRO A 55 -8.14 4.20 -8.33
C PRO A 55 -8.90 5.39 -7.72
N SER A 56 -9.33 6.35 -8.54
CA SER A 56 -10.34 7.31 -8.08
C SER A 56 -11.62 6.57 -7.69
N PRO A 57 -12.49 7.15 -6.83
CA PRO A 57 -13.75 6.51 -6.46
C PRO A 57 -14.60 6.07 -7.67
N ALA A 58 -14.59 6.85 -8.76
CA ALA A 58 -15.30 6.51 -10.00
C ALA A 58 -14.67 5.33 -10.77
N ALA A 59 -13.36 5.13 -10.62
CA ALA A 59 -12.60 4.05 -11.25
C ALA A 59 -12.43 2.81 -10.34
N ALA A 60 -12.84 2.87 -9.07
CA ALA A 60 -12.79 1.77 -8.11
C ALA A 60 -13.92 0.73 -8.35
N ASN A 61 -14.08 0.30 -9.60
CA ASN A 61 -15.25 -0.41 -10.14
C ASN A 61 -15.04 -1.92 -10.34
N ASN A 62 -14.20 -2.54 -9.51
CA ASN A 62 -13.95 -3.99 -9.53
C ASN A 62 -14.02 -4.60 -8.12
N PRO A 63 -14.06 -5.94 -7.96
CA PRO A 63 -14.23 -6.58 -6.66
C PRO A 63 -13.17 -6.24 -5.61
N LEU A 64 -11.95 -5.85 -6.04
CA LEU A 64 -10.86 -5.44 -5.16
C LEU A 64 -10.81 -3.92 -4.93
N ALA A 65 -11.64 -3.15 -5.63
CA ALA A 65 -11.57 -1.69 -5.69
C ALA A 65 -10.13 -1.18 -5.97
N TYR A 66 -9.34 -1.93 -6.74
CA TYR A 66 -7.92 -1.64 -6.96
C TYR A 66 -7.52 -1.82 -8.42
N LYS A 67 -6.59 -1.00 -8.91
CA LYS A 67 -6.01 -1.11 -10.26
C LYS A 67 -4.51 -0.90 -10.21
N PHE A 68 -3.80 -1.63 -11.05
CA PHE A 68 -2.35 -1.60 -11.08
C PHE A 68 -1.85 -0.49 -12.02
N SER A 69 -1.09 0.44 -11.44
CA SER A 69 -0.23 1.38 -12.17
C SER A 69 1.25 0.94 -12.19
N TRP A 70 1.53 -0.23 -11.61
CA TRP A 70 2.84 -0.83 -11.44
C TRP A 70 2.71 -2.36 -11.32
N SER A 71 3.83 -3.09 -11.26
CA SER A 71 3.83 -4.56 -11.29
C SER A 71 2.96 -5.20 -10.18
N PRO A 72 1.97 -6.05 -10.54
CA PRO A 72 1.17 -6.80 -9.56
C PRO A 72 2.03 -7.68 -8.65
N ALA A 73 3.12 -8.25 -9.19
CA ALA A 73 4.06 -9.06 -8.41
C ALA A 73 4.70 -8.25 -7.28
N GLY A 74 5.07 -7.00 -7.54
CA GLY A 74 5.60 -6.10 -6.52
C GLY A 74 4.55 -5.79 -5.45
N ALA A 75 3.30 -5.58 -5.84
CA ALA A 75 2.20 -5.27 -4.94
C ALA A 75 1.83 -6.43 -4.01
N ILE A 76 1.70 -7.63 -4.56
CA ILE A 76 1.40 -8.83 -3.78
C ILE A 76 2.53 -9.12 -2.79
N ARG A 77 3.79 -9.00 -3.23
CA ARG A 77 4.97 -9.15 -2.35
C ARG A 77 4.99 -8.09 -1.25
N ALA A 78 4.68 -6.83 -1.59
CA ALA A 78 4.59 -5.76 -0.61
C ALA A 78 3.54 -6.05 0.46
N GLY A 79 2.38 -6.57 0.05
CA GLY A 79 1.31 -7.01 0.95
C GLY A 79 1.60 -8.29 1.75
N ARG A 80 2.81 -8.86 1.64
CA ARG A 80 3.30 -10.00 2.44
C ARG A 80 4.62 -9.71 3.16
N ASN A 81 5.08 -8.45 3.17
CA ASN A 81 6.26 -8.09 3.95
C ASN A 81 5.90 -8.06 5.44
N PRO A 82 6.78 -8.54 6.34
CA PRO A 82 6.57 -8.35 7.76
C PRO A 82 6.59 -6.84 8.10
N ALA A 83 5.86 -6.48 9.14
CA ALA A 83 5.81 -5.11 9.63
C ALA A 83 6.05 -5.04 11.14
N VAL A 84 6.68 -3.95 11.59
CA VAL A 84 6.92 -3.68 13.01
C VAL A 84 6.69 -2.20 13.28
N TYR A 85 5.96 -1.89 14.34
CA TYR A 85 5.61 -0.52 14.69
C TYR A 85 5.40 -0.35 16.20
N LYS A 86 5.39 0.89 16.68
CA LYS A 86 5.09 1.21 18.07
C LYS A 86 3.67 1.78 18.14
N PHE A 87 2.83 1.28 19.04
CA PHE A 87 1.47 1.77 19.22
C PHE A 87 1.11 1.77 20.70
N LEU A 88 0.76 2.94 21.24
CA LEU A 88 0.42 3.12 22.66
C LEU A 88 1.50 2.57 23.63
N GLY A 89 2.77 2.72 23.26
CA GLY A 89 3.92 2.29 24.06
C GLY A 89 4.40 0.87 23.78
N GLU A 90 3.60 0.05 23.11
CA GLU A 90 3.94 -1.35 22.79
C GLU A 90 4.55 -1.49 21.40
N ILE A 91 5.55 -2.35 21.27
CA ILE A 91 6.09 -2.76 19.97
C ILE A 91 5.25 -3.94 19.46
N ILE A 92 4.69 -3.79 18.26
CA ILE A 92 3.84 -4.79 17.62
C ILE A 92 4.55 -5.30 16.37
N ASP A 93 4.77 -6.61 16.33
CA ASP A 93 5.28 -7.34 15.18
C ASP A 93 4.13 -8.04 14.43
N VAL A 94 4.06 -7.82 13.13
CA VAL A 94 3.10 -8.46 12.22
C VAL A 94 3.86 -9.33 11.25
N ASP A 95 3.63 -10.64 11.34
CA ASP A 95 4.19 -11.59 10.39
C ASP A 95 3.68 -11.32 8.97
N GLY A 96 4.56 -11.43 7.98
CA GLY A 96 4.24 -11.15 6.59
C GLY A 96 3.10 -12.01 6.03
N SER A 97 2.94 -13.25 6.51
CA SER A 97 1.83 -14.12 6.11
C SER A 97 0.47 -13.64 6.64
N LYS A 98 0.46 -12.82 7.70
CA LYS A 98 -0.73 -12.28 8.36
C LYS A 98 -0.96 -10.80 8.05
N LEU A 99 -0.17 -10.18 7.17
CA LEU A 99 -0.24 -8.74 6.93
C LEU A 99 -1.62 -8.29 6.45
N TYR A 100 -2.23 -9.00 5.49
CA TYR A 100 -3.59 -8.70 5.05
C TYR A 100 -4.64 -8.87 6.16
N GLU A 101 -4.46 -9.84 7.05
CA GLU A 101 -5.36 -10.06 8.20
C GLU A 101 -5.24 -8.97 9.26
N SER A 102 -4.12 -8.26 9.30
CA SER A 102 -3.88 -7.15 10.23
C SER A 102 -4.57 -5.85 9.83
N ALA A 103 -5.20 -5.81 8.64
CA ALA A 103 -5.84 -4.61 8.13
C ALA A 103 -6.96 -4.13 9.06
N LYS A 104 -7.03 -2.81 9.25
CA LYS A 104 -8.06 -2.16 10.07
C LYS A 104 -8.80 -1.14 9.22
N ARG A 105 -10.11 -1.00 9.47
CA ARG A 105 -10.93 0.04 8.85
C ARG A 105 -10.44 1.41 9.27
N LEU A 106 -10.40 2.34 8.31
CA LEU A 106 -10.10 3.75 8.53
C LEU A 106 -11.28 4.59 8.05
N ARG A 107 -11.64 5.58 8.86
CA ARG A 107 -12.55 6.66 8.47
C ARG A 107 -11.88 7.97 8.83
N LEU A 108 -11.61 8.77 7.81
CA LEU A 108 -11.07 10.11 7.98
C LEU A 108 -12.27 11.08 8.04
N PRO A 109 -12.49 11.80 9.14
CA PRO A 109 -13.62 12.72 9.29
C PRO A 109 -13.75 13.75 8.16
N GLU A 110 -12.62 14.15 7.59
CA GLU A 110 -12.51 15.14 6.52
C GLU A 110 -12.84 14.57 5.14
N LEU A 111 -12.79 13.24 5.03
CA LEU A 111 -13.09 12.47 3.83
C LEU A 111 -14.15 11.41 4.15
N PRO A 112 -15.34 11.80 4.65
CA PRO A 112 -16.32 10.88 5.23
C PRO A 112 -16.92 9.92 4.19
N ALA A 113 -16.85 10.26 2.91
CA ALA A 113 -17.29 9.41 1.80
C ALA A 113 -16.31 8.26 1.49
N PHE A 114 -15.08 8.31 1.99
CA PHE A 114 -14.07 7.30 1.71
C PHE A 114 -14.18 6.13 2.70
N ALA A 115 -14.51 4.95 2.18
CA ALA A 115 -14.43 3.70 2.92
C ALA A 115 -13.03 3.09 2.76
N LEU A 116 -12.12 3.40 3.68
CA LEU A 116 -10.74 2.98 3.62
C LEU A 116 -10.44 1.87 4.64
N GLU A 117 -9.34 1.19 4.40
CA GLU A 117 -8.64 0.35 5.35
C GLU A 117 -7.13 0.61 5.25
N HIS A 118 -6.39 0.24 6.29
CA HIS A 118 -4.96 0.41 6.34
C HIS A 118 -4.27 -0.85 6.85
N LEU A 119 -3.09 -1.14 6.30
CA LEU A 119 -2.21 -2.22 6.72
C LEU A 119 -0.82 -1.65 7.08
N PRO A 120 -0.18 -2.12 8.16
CA PRO A 120 1.13 -1.63 8.58
C PRO A 120 2.18 -1.84 7.47
N ASN A 121 3.09 -0.87 7.31
CA ASN A 121 4.08 -0.88 6.23
C ASN A 121 5.51 -1.05 6.77
N ARG A 122 6.10 -2.24 6.56
CA ARG A 122 7.50 -2.55 6.90
C ARG A 122 7.84 -2.12 8.34
N ASN A 123 9.03 -1.56 8.57
CA ASN A 123 9.49 -1.14 9.89
C ASN A 123 9.23 0.36 10.10
N SER A 124 8.23 0.69 10.92
CA SER A 124 7.92 2.07 11.32
C SER A 124 8.85 2.60 12.41
N LEU A 125 9.48 1.74 13.23
CA LEU A 125 10.34 2.17 14.34
C LEU A 125 11.53 3.02 13.87
N MET A 126 12.08 2.68 12.70
CA MET A 126 13.18 3.46 12.10
C MET A 126 12.80 4.92 11.88
N TYR A 127 11.53 5.23 11.63
CA TYR A 127 11.07 6.61 11.41
C TYR A 127 11.01 7.39 12.72
N GLY A 128 10.83 6.72 13.86
CA GLY A 128 10.97 7.35 15.16
C GLY A 128 12.37 7.90 15.38
N ASP A 129 13.40 7.12 14.99
CA ASP A 129 14.80 7.57 15.06
C ASP A 129 15.12 8.61 14.00
N LEU A 130 14.64 8.43 12.76
CA LEU A 130 14.90 9.35 11.65
C LEU A 130 14.28 10.74 11.89
N TYR A 131 13.12 10.80 12.53
CA TYR A 131 12.42 12.05 12.82
C TYR A 131 12.71 12.59 14.22
N GLY A 132 13.58 11.94 15.00
CA GLY A 132 13.96 12.41 16.34
C GLY A 132 12.88 12.25 17.41
N ILE A 133 11.83 11.45 17.17
CA ILE A 133 10.68 11.28 18.08
C ILE A 133 10.67 9.96 18.84
N SER A 134 11.65 9.06 18.64
CA SER A 134 11.63 7.70 19.24
C SER A 134 11.60 7.68 20.77
N LYS A 135 12.15 8.73 21.41
CA LYS A 135 12.21 8.88 22.87
C LYS A 135 10.94 9.46 23.50
N GLU A 136 10.07 10.09 22.71
CA GLU A 136 8.88 10.79 23.22
C GLU A 136 7.57 10.18 22.73
N ALA A 137 7.52 9.72 21.49
CA ALA A 137 6.31 9.18 20.89
C ALA A 137 6.00 7.79 21.47
N SER A 138 4.79 7.62 21.99
CA SER A 138 4.23 6.32 22.36
C SER A 138 3.69 5.58 21.13
N THR A 139 3.38 6.28 20.04
CA THR A 139 2.93 5.71 18.77
C THR A 139 3.80 6.21 17.62
N VAL A 140 4.35 5.29 16.82
CA VAL A 140 5.03 5.55 15.56
C VAL A 140 4.53 4.52 14.55
N TYR A 141 3.58 4.93 13.72
CA TYR A 141 2.82 4.04 12.85
C TYR A 141 2.81 4.53 11.41
N ARG A 142 3.35 3.74 10.48
CA ARG A 142 3.23 3.98 9.03
C ARG A 142 2.47 2.83 8.39
N SER A 143 1.61 3.16 7.44
CA SER A 143 0.71 2.18 6.83
C SER A 143 0.36 2.51 5.38
N THR A 144 -0.04 1.47 4.67
CA THR A 144 -0.53 1.55 3.30
C THR A 144 -2.05 1.55 3.30
N LEU A 145 -2.65 2.47 2.57
CA LEU A 145 -4.10 2.59 2.39
C LEU A 145 -4.62 1.69 1.27
N ARG A 146 -5.80 1.13 1.48
CA ARG A 146 -6.63 0.46 0.48
C ARG A 146 -8.09 0.86 0.67
N TYR A 147 -8.93 0.58 -0.33
CA TYR A 147 -10.37 0.60 -0.11
C TYR A 147 -10.79 -0.61 0.72
N GLU A 148 -11.81 -0.41 1.55
CA GLU A 148 -12.30 -1.44 2.45
C GLU A 148 -12.73 -2.72 1.70
N GLY A 149 -12.29 -3.87 2.21
CA GLY A 149 -12.57 -5.20 1.67
C GLY A 149 -11.45 -5.77 0.80
N PHE A 150 -10.49 -4.94 0.39
CA PHE A 150 -9.33 -5.39 -0.39
C PHE A 150 -8.54 -6.48 0.35
N SER A 151 -8.15 -6.21 1.60
CA SER A 151 -7.23 -7.08 2.36
C SER A 151 -7.89 -8.38 2.76
N GLU A 152 -9.19 -8.37 3.07
CA GLU A 152 -9.95 -9.58 3.35
C GLU A 152 -9.92 -10.54 2.13
N ILE A 153 -10.17 -10.00 0.93
CA ILE A 153 -10.12 -10.80 -0.30
C ILE A 153 -8.70 -11.32 -0.57
N MET A 154 -7.69 -10.45 -0.45
CA MET A 154 -6.28 -10.82 -0.68
C MET A 154 -5.78 -11.86 0.32
N ALA A 155 -6.22 -11.81 1.58
CA ALA A 155 -5.89 -12.81 2.60
C ALA A 155 -6.42 -14.20 2.22
N ILE A 156 -7.64 -14.28 1.69
CA ILE A 156 -8.22 -15.57 1.26
C ILE A 156 -7.53 -16.07 -0.01
N LEU A 157 -7.25 -15.21 -0.99
CA LEU A 157 -6.49 -15.61 -2.18
C LEU A 157 -5.10 -16.14 -1.80
N ALA A 158 -4.46 -15.54 -0.81
CA ALA A 158 -3.20 -16.04 -0.26
C ALA A 158 -3.35 -17.46 0.34
N LYS A 159 -4.39 -17.67 1.16
CA LYS A 159 -4.66 -18.96 1.82
C LYS A 159 -5.03 -20.09 0.85
N ILE A 160 -5.71 -19.75 -0.26
CA ILE A 160 -5.99 -20.71 -1.35
C ILE A 160 -4.70 -21.14 -2.08
N GLY A 161 -3.58 -20.42 -1.91
CA GLY A 161 -2.30 -20.75 -2.56
C GLY A 161 -2.06 -19.98 -3.86
N PHE A 162 -2.91 -19.02 -4.23
CA PHE A 162 -2.68 -18.22 -5.44
C PHE A 162 -1.39 -17.39 -5.39
N PHE A 163 -0.85 -17.13 -4.20
CA PHE A 163 0.37 -16.35 -4.02
C PHE A 163 1.63 -17.21 -3.85
N ASP A 164 1.54 -18.51 -4.11
CA ASP A 164 2.66 -19.43 -3.99
C ASP A 164 3.57 -19.35 -5.21
N ALA A 165 4.85 -19.09 -4.94
CA ALA A 165 5.84 -18.80 -5.97
C ALA A 165 6.60 -20.04 -6.46
N GLU A 166 6.43 -21.19 -5.79
CA GLU A 166 7.06 -22.45 -6.17
C GLU A 166 6.48 -22.99 -7.49
N ASN A 167 7.31 -23.70 -8.26
CA ASN A 167 6.87 -24.25 -9.53
C ASN A 167 5.76 -25.29 -9.30
N HIS A 168 4.62 -25.10 -9.95
CA HIS A 168 3.46 -25.96 -9.76
C HIS A 168 3.53 -27.17 -10.71
N PRO A 169 3.29 -28.42 -10.26
CA PRO A 169 3.38 -29.62 -11.11
C PRO A 169 2.55 -29.54 -12.40
N LEU A 170 1.28 -29.12 -12.30
CA LEU A 170 0.40 -28.90 -13.47
C LEU A 170 0.92 -27.85 -14.48
N LEU A 171 1.84 -26.98 -14.08
CA LEU A 171 2.44 -25.95 -14.94
C LEU A 171 3.82 -26.37 -15.48
N GLN A 172 4.24 -27.62 -15.29
CA GLN A 172 5.46 -28.17 -15.90
C GLN A 172 5.16 -29.02 -17.15
N GLU A 173 3.89 -29.36 -17.37
CA GLU A 173 3.47 -30.19 -18.49
C GLU A 173 3.54 -29.46 -19.83
N THR A 174 3.75 -30.24 -20.90
CA THR A 174 3.76 -29.75 -22.29
C THR A 174 2.37 -29.33 -22.76
N ASP A 175 1.34 -30.05 -22.28
CA ASP A 175 -0.06 -29.64 -22.43
C ASP A 175 -0.45 -28.79 -21.24
N ARG A 176 -0.99 -27.60 -21.48
CA ARG A 176 -1.23 -26.61 -20.42
C ARG A 176 -2.64 -26.75 -19.90
N PRO A 177 -2.86 -26.77 -18.57
CA PRO A 177 -4.20 -26.80 -18.02
C PRO A 177 -4.93 -25.51 -18.37
N THR A 178 -6.26 -25.58 -18.41
CA THR A 178 -7.09 -24.38 -18.44
C THR A 178 -7.08 -23.69 -17.08
N TYR A 179 -7.41 -22.39 -17.03
CA TYR A 179 -7.57 -21.71 -15.74
C TYR A 179 -8.58 -22.43 -14.84
N ARG A 180 -9.68 -22.94 -15.40
CA ARG A 180 -10.67 -23.74 -14.65
C ARG A 180 -10.08 -25.00 -14.03
N ILE A 181 -9.29 -25.78 -14.78
CA ILE A 181 -8.64 -26.99 -14.26
C ILE A 181 -7.69 -26.61 -13.12
N PHE A 182 -6.89 -25.58 -13.32
CA PHE A 182 -5.95 -25.10 -12.30
C PHE A 182 -6.63 -24.56 -11.04
N LEU A 183 -7.74 -23.83 -11.19
CA LEU A 183 -8.57 -23.39 -10.08
C LEU A 183 -9.14 -24.58 -9.29
N ASN A 184 -9.60 -25.61 -9.99
CA ASN A 184 -10.13 -26.81 -9.34
C ASN A 184 -9.08 -27.55 -8.53
N ASP A 185 -7.83 -27.58 -9.00
CA ASP A 185 -6.70 -28.16 -8.27
C ASP A 185 -6.36 -27.38 -6.99
N LEU A 186 -6.30 -26.03 -7.07
CA LEU A 186 -6.08 -25.18 -5.88
C LEU A 186 -7.22 -25.25 -4.85
N LEU A 187 -8.44 -25.55 -5.31
CA LEU A 187 -9.61 -25.71 -4.45
C LEU A 187 -9.85 -27.18 -4.05
N ASP A 188 -8.95 -28.12 -4.35
CA ASP A 188 -9.11 -29.51 -3.95
C ASP A 188 -8.84 -29.68 -2.45
N VAL A 189 -9.89 -30.04 -1.73
CA VAL A 189 -9.88 -30.23 -0.26
C VAL A 189 -8.95 -31.38 0.14
N ASN A 190 -8.61 -32.29 -0.77
CA ASN A 190 -7.70 -33.40 -0.49
C ASN A 190 -6.21 -33.01 -0.52
N ASN A 191 -5.85 -31.89 -1.16
CA ASN A 191 -4.50 -31.33 -1.14
C ASN A 191 -4.28 -30.36 0.04
N VAL A 192 -5.36 -29.91 0.69
CA VAL A 192 -5.29 -29.11 1.91
C VAL A 192 -5.28 -30.06 3.10
N SER A 193 -4.12 -30.19 3.74
CA SER A 193 -3.93 -31.00 4.93
C SER A 193 -4.81 -30.50 6.08
N THR A 194 -6.06 -30.93 6.17
CA THR A 194 -6.88 -30.79 7.38
C THR A 194 -7.83 -31.97 7.58
N SER A 195 -7.70 -32.56 8.77
CA SER A 195 -8.74 -33.22 9.57
C SER A 195 -10.10 -33.41 8.92
N ASN A 196 -10.42 -34.68 8.67
CA ASN A 196 -11.74 -35.29 8.52
C ASN A 196 -12.95 -34.40 8.83
N THR A 197 -13.60 -33.93 7.78
CA THR A 197 -15.05 -33.76 7.77
C THR A 197 -15.59 -34.24 6.44
N LYS A 198 -16.02 -35.50 6.39
CA LYS A 198 -16.87 -36.03 5.31
C LYS A 198 -18.28 -35.48 5.51
N VAL A 199 -18.90 -34.91 4.48
CA VAL A 199 -20.37 -34.85 4.42
C VAL A 199 -20.86 -34.99 2.97
N ASN A 200 -21.80 -35.93 2.81
CA ASN A 200 -22.72 -36.10 1.70
C ASN A 200 -23.71 -34.92 1.65
N GLY A 201 -23.92 -34.29 0.49
CA GLY A 201 -24.95 -33.26 0.31
C GLY A 201 -25.45 -33.22 -1.13
N GLU A 202 -26.78 -33.26 -1.27
CA GLU A 202 -27.55 -33.36 -2.51
C GLU A 202 -27.33 -32.16 -3.45
N GLU A 203 -26.96 -32.45 -4.70
CA GLU A 203 -26.77 -31.51 -5.80
C GLU A 203 -28.12 -30.87 -6.21
N THR A 204 -28.40 -29.68 -5.67
CA THR A 204 -29.53 -28.83 -6.12
C THR A 204 -29.10 -27.41 -6.48
N GLY A 205 -27.79 -27.14 -6.58
CA GLY A 205 -27.23 -25.83 -6.88
C GLY A 205 -26.51 -25.75 -8.24
N GLY A 206 -26.41 -24.55 -8.81
CA GLY A 206 -25.61 -24.32 -10.03
C GLY A 206 -24.10 -24.38 -9.75
N HIS A 207 -23.28 -24.30 -10.81
CA HIS A 207 -21.80 -24.31 -10.70
C HIS A 207 -21.23 -23.27 -9.70
N ASP A 208 -21.90 -22.14 -9.52
CA ASP A 208 -21.49 -21.12 -8.54
C ASP A 208 -21.72 -21.57 -7.08
N ASP A 209 -22.80 -22.30 -6.80
CA ASP A 209 -23.10 -22.83 -5.47
C ASP A 209 -22.10 -23.92 -5.06
N GLU A 210 -21.65 -24.72 -6.02
CA GLU A 210 -20.59 -25.70 -5.83
C GLU A 210 -19.27 -25.02 -5.45
N LEU A 211 -18.83 -24.00 -6.20
CA LEU A 211 -17.61 -23.26 -5.90
C LEU A 211 -17.67 -22.52 -4.56
N ILE A 212 -18.82 -21.92 -4.23
CA ILE A 212 -19.04 -21.31 -2.91
C ILE A 212 -18.90 -22.37 -1.81
N SER A 213 -19.51 -23.55 -1.98
CA SER A 213 -19.43 -24.63 -1.01
C SER A 213 -17.98 -25.09 -0.82
N ARG A 214 -17.21 -25.22 -1.90
CA ARG A 214 -15.78 -25.57 -1.84
C ARG A 214 -14.96 -24.51 -1.11
N LEU A 215 -15.16 -23.22 -1.41
CA LEU A 215 -14.49 -22.11 -0.72
C LEU A 215 -14.79 -22.10 0.78
N MET A 216 -16.02 -22.43 1.17
CA MET A 216 -16.41 -22.58 2.58
C MET A 216 -15.75 -23.80 3.23
N MET A 217 -15.68 -24.94 2.52
CA MET A 217 -15.06 -26.18 3.02
C MET A 217 -13.55 -26.05 3.25
N LEU A 218 -12.84 -25.17 2.53
CA LEU A 218 -11.44 -24.85 2.81
C LEU A 218 -11.24 -24.22 4.22
N GLY A 219 -12.30 -23.78 4.88
CA GLY A 219 -12.26 -23.21 6.23
C GLY A 219 -11.66 -21.80 6.30
N HIS A 220 -11.36 -21.19 5.15
CA HIS A 220 -10.82 -19.83 5.09
C HIS A 220 -11.92 -18.76 5.11
N CYS A 221 -13.10 -19.07 4.55
CA CYS A 221 -14.27 -18.19 4.57
C CYS A 221 -15.18 -18.55 5.76
N LYS A 222 -15.34 -17.62 6.71
CA LYS A 222 -16.24 -17.80 7.87
C LYS A 222 -17.71 -17.53 7.54
N GLU A 223 -17.96 -16.71 6.54
CA GLU A 223 -19.29 -16.22 6.15
C GLU A 223 -19.51 -16.46 4.65
N LYS A 224 -20.75 -16.79 4.27
CA LYS A 224 -21.12 -17.07 2.88
C LYS A 224 -20.95 -15.83 2.01
N GLU A 225 -21.21 -14.65 2.56
CA GLU A 225 -21.06 -13.35 1.91
C GLU A 225 -19.63 -13.12 1.45
N LEU A 226 -18.64 -13.50 2.29
CA LEU A 226 -17.24 -13.44 1.92
C LEU A 226 -16.93 -14.43 0.80
N ALA A 227 -17.37 -15.69 0.90
CA ALA A 227 -17.17 -16.67 -0.18
C ALA A 227 -17.74 -16.19 -1.53
N VAL A 228 -18.90 -15.51 -1.52
CA VAL A 228 -19.48 -14.87 -2.71
C VAL A 228 -18.58 -13.75 -3.26
N LYS A 229 -17.98 -12.90 -2.41
CA LYS A 229 -17.01 -11.87 -2.84
C LYS A 229 -15.75 -12.50 -3.45
N ILE A 230 -15.24 -13.58 -2.85
CA ILE A 230 -14.09 -14.32 -3.38
C ILE A 230 -14.41 -14.90 -4.75
N LEU A 231 -15.55 -15.59 -4.90
CA LEU A 231 -15.98 -16.13 -6.18
C LEU A 231 -16.14 -15.03 -7.24
N LYS A 232 -16.74 -13.89 -6.89
CA LYS A 232 -16.83 -12.72 -7.79
C LYS A 232 -15.45 -12.24 -8.24
N THR A 233 -14.46 -12.24 -7.34
CA THR A 233 -13.08 -11.86 -7.64
C THR A 233 -12.41 -12.89 -8.56
N ILE A 234 -12.54 -14.19 -8.26
CA ILE A 234 -12.05 -15.30 -9.12
C ILE A 234 -12.63 -15.19 -10.52
N LYS A 235 -13.93 -14.90 -10.62
CA LYS A 235 -14.62 -14.68 -11.90
C LYS A 235 -14.11 -13.47 -12.66
N PHE A 236 -13.99 -12.33 -11.98
CA PHE A 236 -13.48 -11.09 -12.57
C PHE A 236 -12.05 -11.24 -13.10
N LEU A 237 -11.19 -11.94 -12.36
CA LEU A 237 -9.83 -12.27 -12.79
C LEU A 237 -9.79 -13.35 -13.89
N GLY A 238 -10.94 -13.92 -14.25
CA GLY A 238 -11.07 -14.97 -15.26
C GLY A 238 -10.43 -16.30 -14.83
N LEU A 239 -10.18 -16.52 -13.54
CA LEU A 239 -9.51 -17.73 -13.04
C LEU A 239 -10.36 -19.00 -13.21
N HIS A 240 -11.60 -18.88 -13.69
CA HIS A 240 -12.52 -19.97 -13.99
C HIS A 240 -12.64 -20.27 -15.50
N GLU A 241 -11.90 -19.55 -16.36
CA GLU A 241 -12.04 -19.65 -17.81
C GLU A 241 -11.48 -20.96 -18.37
N GLU A 242 -12.00 -21.38 -19.53
CA GLU A 242 -11.55 -22.56 -20.28
C GLU A 242 -10.31 -22.31 -21.14
N THR A 243 -9.73 -21.11 -21.07
CA THR A 243 -8.52 -20.76 -21.80
C THR A 243 -7.30 -21.39 -21.13
N GLN A 244 -6.32 -21.83 -21.94
CA GLN A 244 -5.09 -22.45 -21.43
C GLN A 244 -4.20 -21.42 -20.73
N ILE A 245 -3.53 -21.86 -19.66
CA ILE A 245 -2.54 -21.04 -18.96
C ILE A 245 -1.29 -20.87 -19.85
N PRO A 246 -0.81 -19.64 -20.06
CA PRO A 246 0.39 -19.35 -20.85
C PRO A 246 1.65 -20.12 -20.40
N LYS A 247 2.56 -20.39 -21.35
CA LYS A 247 3.78 -21.20 -21.14
C LYS A 247 4.83 -20.53 -20.25
N ASP A 248 4.77 -19.22 -20.12
CA ASP A 248 5.64 -18.39 -19.29
C ASP A 248 5.26 -18.40 -17.80
N CYS A 249 4.08 -18.91 -17.43
CA CYS A 249 3.71 -19.11 -16.03
C CYS A 249 4.27 -20.43 -15.48
N SER A 250 5.04 -20.39 -14.41
CA SER A 250 5.56 -21.61 -13.76
C SER A 250 4.93 -21.89 -12.40
N SER A 251 4.27 -20.91 -11.77
CA SER A 251 3.68 -20.99 -10.42
C SER A 251 2.33 -20.30 -10.33
N ALA A 252 1.55 -20.62 -9.29
CA ALA A 252 0.27 -19.96 -9.01
C ALA A 252 0.44 -18.43 -8.91
N PHE A 253 1.54 -17.97 -8.30
CA PHE A 253 1.90 -16.56 -8.22
C PHE A 253 2.04 -15.91 -9.61
N THR A 254 2.73 -16.56 -10.55
CA THR A 254 2.87 -16.00 -11.92
C THR A 254 1.54 -15.98 -12.67
N VAL A 255 0.69 -17.00 -12.48
CA VAL A 255 -0.65 -17.07 -13.08
C VAL A 255 -1.51 -15.91 -12.59
N ILE A 256 -1.62 -15.71 -11.27
CA ILE A 256 -2.47 -14.64 -10.74
C ILE A 256 -1.91 -13.25 -11.05
N CYS A 257 -0.59 -13.05 -11.04
CA CYS A 257 0.03 -11.78 -11.43
C CYS A 257 -0.35 -11.39 -12.86
N GLN A 258 -0.26 -12.33 -13.81
CA GLN A 258 -0.62 -12.09 -15.19
C GLN A 258 -2.11 -11.76 -15.34
N ARG A 259 -3.00 -12.47 -14.61
CA ARG A 259 -4.45 -12.19 -14.65
C ARG A 259 -4.80 -10.85 -14.03
N MET A 260 -4.16 -10.49 -12.93
CA MET A 260 -4.29 -9.18 -12.31
C MET A 260 -3.80 -8.06 -13.25
N GLU A 261 -2.68 -8.24 -13.93
CA GLU A 261 -2.16 -7.28 -14.92
C GLU A 261 -3.16 -7.06 -16.07
N GLN A 262 -3.72 -8.15 -16.61
CA GLN A 262 -4.68 -8.09 -17.71
C GLN A 262 -6.04 -7.49 -17.31
N ARG A 263 -6.53 -7.81 -16.11
CA ARG A 263 -7.93 -7.52 -15.69
C ARG A 263 -8.05 -6.28 -14.82
N MET A 264 -6.97 -5.80 -14.20
CA MET A 264 -6.98 -4.68 -13.26
C MET A 264 -6.14 -3.49 -13.74
N ALA A 265 -5.94 -3.35 -15.06
CA ALA A 265 -5.36 -2.14 -15.65
C ALA A 265 -6.38 -0.99 -15.68
N TYR A 266 -5.89 0.24 -15.70
CA TYR A 266 -6.71 1.43 -15.93
C TYR A 266 -7.23 1.48 -17.38
N GLY A 267 -8.51 1.80 -17.54
CA GLY A 267 -9.10 2.15 -18.82
C GLY A 267 -8.72 3.56 -19.29
N HIS A 268 -9.02 3.87 -20.55
CA HIS A 268 -8.60 5.12 -21.19
C HIS A 268 -9.01 6.42 -20.46
N ASN A 269 -10.18 6.41 -19.81
CA ASN A 269 -10.76 7.58 -19.14
C ASN A 269 -10.77 7.45 -17.62
N GLU A 270 -10.10 6.44 -17.07
CA GLU A 270 -10.06 6.22 -15.64
C GLU A 270 -8.86 6.93 -15.02
N GLN A 271 -9.08 7.49 -13.83
CA GLN A 271 -8.06 8.22 -13.08
C GLN A 271 -7.60 7.40 -11.90
N ASP A 272 -6.30 7.45 -11.62
CA ASP A 272 -5.80 7.10 -10.30
C ASP A 272 -5.95 8.29 -9.33
N MET A 273 -5.64 8.01 -8.08
CA MET A 273 -5.71 8.91 -6.96
C MET A 273 -4.57 8.57 -6.00
N VAL A 274 -3.94 9.59 -5.44
CA VAL A 274 -3.02 9.45 -4.30
C VAL A 274 -3.66 10.10 -3.09
N LEU A 275 -3.71 9.36 -2.00
CA LEU A 275 -4.08 9.88 -0.69
C LEU A 275 -2.91 9.65 0.27
N LEU A 276 -2.38 10.74 0.81
CA LEU A 276 -1.39 10.77 1.88
C LEU A 276 -1.98 11.57 3.03
N HIS A 277 -2.02 10.98 4.21
CA HIS A 277 -2.58 11.62 5.40
C HIS A 277 -1.66 11.37 6.59
N HIS A 278 -1.32 12.42 7.33
CA HIS A 278 -0.52 12.34 8.55
C HIS A 278 -1.32 12.88 9.71
N GLU A 279 -1.11 12.27 10.87
CA GLU A 279 -1.64 12.73 12.15
C GLU A 279 -0.50 12.75 13.18
N VAL A 280 -0.32 13.90 13.82
CA VAL A 280 0.69 14.13 14.85
C VAL A 280 0.00 14.68 16.09
N GLU A 281 0.03 13.92 17.19
CA GLU A 281 -0.47 14.39 18.48
C GLU A 281 0.64 15.09 19.25
N VAL A 282 0.41 16.34 19.66
CA VAL A 282 1.41 17.22 20.27
C VAL A 282 0.94 17.66 21.65
N GLU A 283 1.80 17.44 22.65
CA GLU A 283 1.61 17.92 24.03
C GLU A 283 2.55 19.09 24.29
N TYR A 284 2.00 20.24 24.69
CA TYR A 284 2.78 21.43 25.03
C TYR A 284 2.95 21.58 26.55
N PRO A 285 4.07 22.17 27.01
CA PRO A 285 4.36 22.31 28.43
C PRO A 285 3.51 23.36 29.15
N ASP A 286 2.76 24.19 28.41
CA ASP A 286 1.94 25.27 28.96
C ASP A 286 0.55 24.82 29.45
N GLY A 287 0.26 23.51 29.39
CA GLY A 287 -0.96 22.91 29.91
C GLY A 287 -2.19 23.08 29.03
N ARG A 288 -2.03 23.55 27.79
CA ARG A 288 -3.12 23.53 26.80
C ARG A 288 -3.52 22.08 26.46
N PRO A 289 -4.75 21.86 25.95
CA PRO A 289 -5.15 20.54 25.44
C PRO A 289 -4.15 20.00 24.41
N THR A 290 -3.96 18.68 24.38
CA THR A 290 -3.17 18.02 23.34
C THR A 290 -3.74 18.41 21.97
N GLU A 291 -2.87 18.93 21.10
CA GLU A 291 -3.27 19.29 19.75
C GLU A 291 -3.07 18.10 18.81
N LYS A 292 -4.00 17.90 17.88
CA LYS A 292 -3.85 16.95 16.77
C LYS A 292 -3.58 17.73 15.49
N HIS A 293 -2.35 17.65 15.01
CA HIS A 293 -1.91 18.27 13.77
C HIS A 293 -2.09 17.26 12.64
N GLN A 294 -2.69 17.69 11.54
CA GLN A 294 -2.98 16.84 10.39
C GLN A 294 -2.44 17.49 9.11
N ALA A 295 -1.89 16.66 8.22
CA ALA A 295 -1.52 17.07 6.87
C ALA A 295 -2.07 16.06 5.86
N THR A 296 -2.78 16.56 4.85
CA THR A 296 -3.43 15.72 3.83
C THR A 296 -3.06 16.18 2.43
N LEU A 297 -2.57 15.25 1.62
CA LEU A 297 -2.48 15.38 0.17
C LEU A 297 -3.49 14.41 -0.45
N LEU A 298 -4.40 14.96 -1.27
CA LEU A 298 -5.36 14.21 -2.07
C LEU A 298 -5.24 14.70 -3.52
N GLU A 299 -4.60 13.88 -4.36
CA GLU A 299 -4.32 14.22 -5.75
C GLU A 299 -4.98 13.21 -6.69
N PHE A 300 -5.49 13.67 -7.83
CA PHE A 300 -6.09 12.84 -8.87
C PHE A 300 -5.31 12.94 -10.17
N GLY A 301 -5.32 11.87 -10.97
CA GLY A 301 -4.74 11.91 -12.31
C GLY A 301 -5.35 13.04 -13.15
N LYS A 302 -4.52 13.76 -13.90
CA LYS A 302 -4.92 14.92 -14.71
C LYS A 302 -4.76 14.62 -16.19
N THR A 303 -5.61 15.21 -17.02
CA THR A 303 -5.46 15.18 -18.47
C THR A 303 -5.27 16.60 -18.98
N GLU A 304 -4.08 16.90 -19.48
CA GLU A 304 -3.73 18.22 -20.02
C GLU A 304 -3.39 18.08 -21.50
N ASN A 305 -3.99 18.91 -22.36
CA ASN A 305 -3.79 18.87 -23.81
C ASN A 305 -3.96 17.45 -24.42
N GLY A 306 -4.89 16.67 -23.89
CA GLY A 306 -5.16 15.30 -24.32
C GLY A 306 -4.14 14.26 -23.84
N ARG A 307 -3.20 14.62 -22.96
CA ARG A 307 -2.22 13.68 -22.38
C ARG A 307 -2.57 13.39 -20.92
N PRO A 308 -2.93 12.14 -20.59
CA PRO A 308 -3.18 11.76 -19.21
C PRO A 308 -1.87 11.61 -18.43
N THR A 309 -1.83 12.13 -17.21
CA THR A 309 -0.76 11.94 -16.24
C THR A 309 -1.37 11.49 -14.93
N THR A 310 -0.95 10.34 -14.43
CA THR A 310 -1.46 9.76 -13.18
C THR A 310 -1.04 10.61 -11.96
N ALA A 311 -1.85 10.65 -10.91
CA ALA A 311 -1.51 11.23 -9.61
C ALA A 311 -0.20 10.66 -9.06
N MET A 312 0.00 9.35 -9.20
CA MET A 312 1.25 8.68 -8.82
C MET A 312 2.46 9.25 -9.57
N ALA A 313 2.38 9.40 -10.89
CA ALA A 313 3.47 9.98 -11.68
C ALA A 313 3.76 11.44 -11.31
N LEU A 314 2.72 12.25 -11.04
CA LEU A 314 2.89 13.64 -10.60
C LEU A 314 3.59 13.70 -9.23
N THR A 315 3.06 12.98 -8.25
CA THR A 315 3.54 13.00 -6.86
C THR A 315 4.87 12.29 -6.65
N VAL A 316 5.35 11.52 -7.62
CA VAL A 316 6.73 10.97 -7.62
C VAL A 316 7.68 11.80 -8.46
N GLY A 317 7.27 12.18 -9.67
CA GLY A 317 8.13 12.86 -10.64
C GLY A 317 8.41 14.32 -10.29
N VAL A 318 7.40 15.05 -9.80
CA VAL A 318 7.55 16.47 -9.44
C VAL A 318 8.51 16.64 -8.27
N PRO A 319 8.40 15.91 -7.13
CA PRO A 319 9.40 16.00 -6.06
C PRO A 319 10.81 15.64 -6.52
N ALA A 320 10.97 14.65 -7.40
CA ALA A 320 12.27 14.28 -7.94
C ALA A 320 12.89 15.43 -8.77
N ALA A 321 12.08 16.09 -9.60
CA ALA A 321 12.50 17.26 -10.37
C ALA A 321 12.85 18.46 -9.47
N ILE A 322 12.07 18.67 -8.40
CA ILE A 322 12.35 19.68 -7.38
C ILE A 322 13.69 19.39 -6.69
N GLY A 323 13.94 18.14 -6.29
CA GLY A 323 15.22 17.75 -5.70
C GLY A 323 16.41 18.04 -6.62
N ALA A 324 16.29 17.74 -7.91
CA ALA A 324 17.30 18.09 -8.91
C ALA A 324 17.49 19.61 -9.03
N LEU A 325 16.41 20.39 -9.03
CA LEU A 325 16.45 21.85 -9.08
C LEU A 325 17.18 22.45 -7.87
N LEU A 326 16.89 21.96 -6.65
CA LEU A 326 17.56 22.42 -5.42
C LEU A 326 19.07 22.15 -5.47
N LEU A 327 19.49 21.01 -6.00
CA LEU A 327 20.91 20.69 -6.20
C LEU A 327 21.57 21.61 -7.24
N LEU A 328 20.92 21.82 -8.40
CA LEU A 328 21.45 22.68 -9.47
C LEU A 328 21.56 24.16 -9.04
N GLN A 329 20.66 24.61 -8.17
CA GLN A 329 20.68 25.96 -7.60
C GLN A 329 21.67 26.11 -6.43
N ASN A 330 22.39 25.05 -6.06
CA ASN A 330 23.25 25.00 -4.87
C ASN A 330 22.51 25.40 -3.59
N LYS A 331 21.21 25.07 -3.46
CA LYS A 331 20.45 25.32 -2.23
C LYS A 331 20.78 24.31 -1.13
N VAL A 332 21.28 23.13 -1.50
CA VAL A 332 21.66 22.07 -0.56
C VAL A 332 23.18 22.03 -0.42
N GLN A 333 23.69 22.36 0.77
CA GLN A 333 25.13 22.44 1.01
C GLN A 333 25.72 21.11 1.44
N ARG A 334 24.95 20.29 2.18
CA ARG A 334 25.43 19.02 2.73
C ARG A 334 25.89 18.06 1.62
N LYS A 335 27.10 17.53 1.77
CA LYS A 335 27.67 16.46 0.92
C LYS A 335 27.40 15.09 1.53
N GLY A 336 27.43 14.05 0.71
CA GLY A 336 27.08 12.69 1.12
C GLY A 336 25.72 12.23 0.57
N VAL A 337 25.22 11.14 1.13
CA VAL A 337 23.91 10.55 0.85
C VAL A 337 22.90 11.12 1.84
N ILE A 338 21.94 11.87 1.31
CA ILE A 338 20.99 12.65 2.10
C ILE A 338 19.56 12.32 1.72
N ARG A 339 18.63 12.75 2.57
CA ARG A 339 17.17 12.61 2.45
C ARG A 339 16.53 13.98 2.71
N PRO A 340 15.28 14.22 2.30
CA PRO A 340 14.61 15.49 2.56
C PRO A 340 14.08 15.60 3.99
N LEU A 341 14.98 15.42 4.97
CA LEU A 341 14.67 15.52 6.39
C LEU A 341 15.05 16.89 6.98
N GLU A 342 15.98 17.60 6.32
CA GLU A 342 16.50 18.87 6.82
C GLU A 342 15.65 20.05 6.31
N PRO A 343 15.45 21.12 7.12
CA PRO A 343 14.67 22.31 6.74
C PRO A 343 15.19 22.98 5.46
N GLU A 344 16.50 22.94 5.22
CA GLU A 344 17.12 23.49 4.00
C GLU A 344 16.62 22.80 2.71
N ILE A 345 16.06 21.59 2.82
CA ILE A 345 15.52 20.80 1.71
C ILE A 345 13.99 20.87 1.71
N TYR A 346 13.35 20.46 2.81
CA TYR A 346 11.90 20.24 2.79
C TYR A 346 11.12 21.56 2.69
N ILE A 347 11.58 22.66 3.29
CA ILE A 347 10.89 23.96 3.22
C ILE A 347 10.78 24.44 1.77
N PRO A 348 11.89 24.66 1.03
CA PRO A 348 11.79 25.11 -0.35
C PRO A 348 11.16 24.05 -1.27
N ALA A 349 11.29 22.75 -0.94
CA ALA A 349 10.67 21.71 -1.74
C ALA A 349 9.13 21.74 -1.64
N LEU A 350 8.57 21.89 -0.44
CA LEU A 350 7.13 22.00 -0.22
C LEU A 350 6.57 23.28 -0.85
N GLU A 351 7.27 24.42 -0.73
CA GLU A 351 6.88 25.67 -1.40
C GLU A 351 6.77 25.51 -2.93
N ILE A 352 7.76 24.87 -3.57
CA ILE A 352 7.75 24.64 -5.01
C ILE A 352 6.68 23.60 -5.39
N LEU A 353 6.45 22.59 -4.54
CA LEU A 353 5.42 21.58 -4.74
C LEU A 353 4.02 22.19 -4.78
N GLU A 354 3.70 23.08 -3.83
CA GLU A 354 2.45 23.82 -3.80
C GLU A 354 2.31 24.78 -4.99
N ALA A 355 3.38 25.51 -5.33
CA ALA A 355 3.42 26.39 -6.50
C ALA A 355 3.23 25.62 -7.83
N SER A 356 3.57 24.32 -7.86
CA SER A 356 3.34 23.41 -8.98
C SER A 356 1.90 22.87 -9.03
N GLY A 357 1.04 23.25 -8.09
CA GLY A 357 -0.37 22.90 -8.05
C GLY A 357 -0.69 21.58 -7.34
N ILE A 358 0.26 20.98 -6.63
CA ILE A 358 0.02 19.84 -5.73
C ILE A 358 -0.30 20.41 -4.35
N LYS A 359 -1.58 20.34 -3.96
CA LYS A 359 -2.08 21.00 -2.75
C LYS A 359 -1.88 20.15 -1.50
N LEU A 360 -1.44 20.80 -0.43
CA LEU A 360 -1.29 20.24 0.89
C LEU A 360 -2.30 20.92 1.81
N ILE A 361 -3.10 20.15 2.53
CA ILE A 361 -4.13 20.67 3.45
C ILE A 361 -3.69 20.36 4.88
N GLU A 362 -3.35 21.40 5.62
CA GLU A 362 -2.96 21.31 7.04
C GLU A 362 -4.12 21.74 7.95
N ARG A 363 -4.25 21.07 9.10
CA ARG A 363 -5.26 21.36 10.13
C ARG A 363 -4.70 21.11 11.52
N VAL A 364 -5.23 21.83 12.50
CA VAL A 364 -4.95 21.63 13.92
C VAL A 364 -6.29 21.53 14.66
N GLU A 365 -6.47 20.45 15.40
CA GLU A 365 -7.62 20.19 16.27
C GLU A 365 -7.17 20.12 17.74
N THR A 366 -8.06 20.41 18.69
CA THR A 366 -7.81 20.41 20.15
C THR A 366 -8.74 19.48 20.89
#